data_AF-A0A947AH46-F1
#
_entry.id   AF-A0A947AH46-F1
#
_cell.length_a   1.000
_cell.length_b   1.000
_cell.length_c   1.000
_cell.angle_alpha   90.00
_cell.angle_beta   90.00
_cell.angle_gamma   90.00
#
_symmetry.space_group_name_H-M   'P 1'
#
loop_
_entity.id
_entity.type
_entity.pdbx_description
1 polymer ?
#
loop_
_entity_poly.entity_id
_entity_poly.type
_entity_poly.pdbx_seq_one_letter_code
_entity_poly.pdbx_strand_id
1 'polypeptide(L)'
;ITGSSIANNLSNTMGTDMKSFKGLTEVRAFFVKTGKPIGSASRTAVTANVNEIAGGRDALSGAGTLAGEEIARQIVSAWLKKDDETEKFEILLKGAGNLANFVMFRRMLSTIEGVKFVQVKALKSDKATISVDFIGTTQELAAALMLKAFESFGINIYDVSDNQLKIELIGSQSQLDQ
;
A
#
# COMPACT_ATOMS: atom_id res chain seq x y z
N ILE A 1 0.82 -6.01 16.72
CA ILE A 1 0.80 -7.47 16.48
C ILE A 1 0.18 -8.11 17.70
N THR A 2 -0.71 -9.08 17.53
CA THR A 2 -1.30 -9.85 18.63
C THR A 2 -0.95 -11.32 18.45
N GLY A 3 -0.70 -12.06 19.54
CA GLY A 3 -0.45 -13.49 19.46
C GLY A 3 -0.82 -14.23 20.73
N SER A 4 -1.02 -15.54 20.59
CA SER A 4 -1.29 -16.48 21.68
C SER A 4 -0.52 -17.76 21.46
N SER A 5 0.00 -18.34 22.55
CA SER A 5 0.80 -19.55 22.51
C SER A 5 0.37 -20.52 23.59
N ILE A 6 0.30 -21.81 23.24
CA ILE A 6 -0.12 -22.90 24.14
C ILE A 6 0.86 -24.07 23.97
N ALA A 7 1.28 -24.66 25.09
CA ALA A 7 2.12 -25.86 25.11
C ALA A 7 1.39 -27.01 25.79
N ASN A 8 1.41 -28.19 25.15
CA ASN A 8 0.80 -29.41 25.69
C ASN A 8 1.80 -30.57 25.64
N ASN A 9 1.71 -31.46 26.64
CA ASN A 9 2.44 -32.73 26.63
C ASN A 9 1.74 -33.70 25.66
N LEU A 10 2.51 -34.50 24.92
CA LEU A 10 2.02 -35.54 24.02
C LEU A 10 2.21 -36.92 24.66
N SER A 11 1.36 -37.87 24.30
CA SER A 11 1.39 -39.23 24.85
C SER A 11 2.64 -40.04 24.49
N ASN A 12 3.51 -39.52 23.61
CA ASN A 12 4.69 -40.22 23.14
C ASN A 12 5.84 -40.08 24.14
N THR A 13 6.31 -41.23 24.64
CA THR A 13 7.46 -41.35 25.53
C THR A 13 8.48 -42.33 24.96
N MET A 14 9.77 -42.07 25.16
CA MET A 14 10.85 -42.98 24.78
C MET A 14 11.70 -43.30 26.02
N GLY A 15 11.71 -44.57 26.42
CA GLY A 15 12.21 -44.97 27.74
C GLY A 15 11.29 -44.52 28.88
N THR A 16 11.82 -44.42 30.10
CA THR A 16 11.04 -43.99 31.28
C THR A 16 10.91 -42.48 31.40
N ASP A 17 11.83 -41.72 30.81
CA ASP A 17 12.06 -40.33 31.19
C ASP A 17 11.84 -39.33 30.06
N MET A 18 11.96 -39.72 28.78
CA MET A 18 11.83 -38.77 27.66
C MET A 18 10.37 -38.60 27.23
N LYS A 19 9.87 -37.37 27.26
CA LYS A 19 8.49 -37.00 26.89
C LYS A 19 8.48 -36.05 25.69
N SER A 20 7.40 -36.06 24.93
CA SER A 20 7.22 -35.19 23.77
C SER A 20 6.31 -34.00 24.09
N PHE A 21 6.66 -32.81 23.62
CA PHE A 21 5.92 -31.57 23.89
C PHE A 21 5.55 -30.91 22.58
N LYS A 22 4.32 -30.41 22.50
CA LYS A 22 3.78 -29.67 21.35
C LYS A 22 3.54 -28.23 21.75
N GLY A 23 4.22 -27.30 21.10
CA GLY A 23 3.94 -25.87 21.18
C GLY A 23 3.12 -25.44 19.97
N LEU A 24 2.08 -24.65 20.19
CA LEU A 24 1.29 -23.97 19.17
C LEU A 24 1.42 -22.46 19.39
N THR A 25 1.72 -21.71 18.34
CA THR A 25 1.76 -20.26 18.36
C THR A 25 0.92 -19.70 17.22
N GLU A 26 -0.01 -18.82 17.57
CA GLU A 26 -0.85 -18.09 16.64
C GLU A 26 -0.50 -16.60 16.71
N VAL A 27 -0.32 -15.98 15.55
CA VAL A 27 0.05 -14.56 15.44
C VAL A 27 -0.79 -13.90 14.37
N ARG A 28 -1.22 -12.65 14.63
CA ARG A 28 -1.94 -11.80 13.69
C ARG A 28 -1.30 -10.41 13.63
N ALA A 29 -1.12 -9.90 12.41
CA ALA A 29 -0.57 -8.59 12.14
C ALA A 29 -1.62 -7.68 11.48
N PHE A 30 -1.61 -6.40 11.83
CA PHE A 30 -2.56 -5.38 11.37
C PHE A 30 -1.82 -4.09 11.01
N PHE A 31 -2.33 -3.35 10.04
CA PHE A 31 -1.87 -1.99 9.75
C PHE A 31 -2.38 -1.02 10.81
N VAL A 32 -1.48 -0.30 11.48
CA VAL A 32 -1.83 0.62 12.57
C VAL A 32 -2.78 1.73 12.12
N LYS A 33 -2.61 2.25 10.90
CA LYS A 33 -3.41 3.39 10.38
C LYS A 33 -4.85 3.00 10.03
N THR A 34 -5.09 1.77 9.59
CA THR A 34 -6.37 1.37 8.99
C THR A 34 -7.07 0.23 9.72
N GLY A 35 -6.38 -0.45 10.64
CA GLY A 35 -6.88 -1.67 11.28
C GLY A 35 -7.01 -2.88 10.33
N LYS A 36 -6.65 -2.75 9.04
CA LYS A 36 -6.75 -3.84 8.08
C LYS A 36 -5.77 -4.97 8.43
N PRO A 37 -6.17 -6.25 8.35
CA PRO A 37 -5.27 -7.38 8.58
C PRO A 37 -4.19 -7.43 7.50
N ILE A 38 -2.94 -7.56 7.93
CA ILE A 38 -1.79 -7.81 7.06
C ILE A 38 -1.69 -9.30 6.76
N GLY A 39 -1.94 -10.12 7.79
CA GLY A 39 -1.82 -11.56 7.70
C GLY A 39 -1.84 -12.25 9.06
N SER A 40 -1.78 -13.57 9.02
CA SER A 40 -1.79 -14.44 10.20
C SER A 40 -0.91 -15.66 9.97
N ALA A 41 -0.34 -16.17 11.06
CA ALA A 41 0.44 -17.41 11.09
C ALA A 41 -0.06 -18.27 12.24
N SER A 42 -0.13 -19.58 11.99
CA SER A 42 -0.34 -20.59 13.02
C SER A 42 0.71 -21.67 12.80
N ARG A 43 1.60 -21.85 13.77
CA ARG A 43 2.72 -22.78 13.67
C ARG A 43 2.82 -23.64 14.91
N THR A 44 3.15 -24.90 14.65
CA THR A 44 3.36 -25.91 15.67
C THR A 44 4.81 -26.36 15.62
N ALA A 45 5.42 -26.58 16.79
CA ALA A 45 6.68 -27.29 16.91
C ALA A 45 6.55 -28.41 17.95
N VAL A 46 7.28 -29.50 17.71
CA VAL A 46 7.32 -30.66 18.60
C VAL A 46 8.76 -30.89 19.03
N THR A 47 8.99 -31.03 20.33
CA THR A 47 10.30 -31.32 20.92
C THR A 47 10.21 -32.53 21.84
N ALA A 48 11.32 -33.23 22.04
CA ALA A 48 11.42 -34.30 23.03
C ALA A 48 12.40 -33.87 24.12
N ASN A 49 11.99 -33.96 25.39
CA ASN A 49 12.82 -33.58 26.53
C ASN A 49 12.48 -34.44 27.75
N VAL A 50 13.46 -34.63 28.63
CA VAL A 50 13.26 -35.30 29.92
C VAL A 50 12.64 -34.33 30.94
N ASN A 51 12.99 -33.04 30.85
CA ASN A 51 12.44 -32.00 31.71
C ASN A 51 11.23 -31.35 31.04
N GLU A 52 10.09 -31.38 31.72
CA GLU A 52 8.82 -30.88 31.18
C GLU A 52 8.80 -29.37 30.93
N ILE A 53 9.43 -28.59 31.83
CA ILE A 53 9.53 -27.14 31.71
C ILE A 53 10.45 -26.79 30.51
N ALA A 54 11.57 -27.49 30.39
CA ALA A 54 12.49 -27.28 29.27
C ALA A 54 11.86 -27.68 27.94
N GLY A 55 11.23 -28.85 27.85
CA GLY A 55 10.57 -29.33 26.63
C GLY A 55 9.42 -28.44 26.18
N GLY A 56 8.56 -28.01 27.10
CA GLY A 56 7.49 -27.05 26.81
C GLY A 56 8.03 -25.71 26.32
N ARG A 57 9.07 -25.17 26.97
CA ARG A 57 9.74 -23.93 26.54
C ARG A 57 10.34 -24.06 25.14
N ASP A 58 11.03 -25.17 24.86
CA ASP A 58 11.68 -25.40 23.57
C ASP A 58 10.63 -25.55 22.45
N ALA A 59 9.50 -26.22 22.74
CA ALA A 59 8.40 -26.36 21.79
C ALA A 59 7.70 -25.01 21.51
N LEU A 60 7.50 -24.17 22.53
CA LEU A 60 6.97 -22.81 22.35
C LEU A 60 7.94 -21.93 21.58
N SER A 61 9.23 -22.00 21.90
CA SER A 61 10.27 -21.25 21.21
C SER A 61 10.32 -21.63 19.73
N GLY A 62 10.29 -22.93 19.41
CA GLY A 62 10.25 -23.40 18.02
C GLY A 62 9.01 -22.94 17.26
N ALA A 63 7.82 -23.08 17.88
CA ALA A 63 6.57 -22.63 17.28
C ALA A 63 6.56 -21.10 17.09
N GLY A 64 7.11 -20.35 18.04
CA GLY A 64 7.29 -18.91 18.00
C GLY A 64 8.21 -18.44 16.87
N THR A 65 9.38 -19.06 16.71
CA THR A 65 10.32 -18.74 15.62
C THR A 65 9.67 -18.97 14.26
N LEU A 66 9.03 -20.12 14.05
CA LEU A 66 8.36 -20.44 12.78
C LEU A 66 7.22 -19.46 12.47
N ALA A 67 6.40 -19.12 13.47
CA ALA A 67 5.32 -18.15 13.31
C ALA A 67 5.85 -16.74 13.03
N GLY A 68 6.92 -16.34 13.73
CA GLY A 68 7.57 -15.04 13.57
C GLY A 68 8.16 -14.84 12.19
N GLU A 69 8.91 -15.83 11.68
CA GLU A 69 9.47 -15.79 10.33
C GLU A 69 8.40 -15.70 9.24
N GLU A 70 7.30 -16.44 9.39
CA GLU A 70 6.19 -16.39 8.44
C GLU A 70 5.50 -15.02 8.44
N ILE A 71 5.17 -14.48 9.63
CA ILE A 71 4.58 -13.14 9.73
C ILE A 71 5.53 -12.08 9.20
N ALA A 72 6.83 -12.17 9.48
CA ALA A 72 7.82 -11.23 8.94
C ALA A 72 7.81 -11.22 7.40
N ARG A 73 7.78 -12.39 6.76
CA ARG A 73 7.66 -12.49 5.29
C ARG A 73 6.34 -11.91 4.78
N GLN A 74 5.22 -12.19 5.44
CA GLN A 74 3.91 -11.63 5.07
C GLN A 74 3.88 -10.10 5.21
N ILE A 75 4.47 -9.55 6.29
CA ILE A 75 4.61 -8.11 6.50
C ILE A 75 5.43 -7.49 5.37
N VAL A 76 6.63 -8.00 5.08
CA VAL A 76 7.48 -7.48 4.00
C VAL A 76 6.74 -7.53 2.65
N SER A 77 6.05 -8.62 2.36
CA SER A 77 5.28 -8.77 1.12
C SER A 77 4.13 -7.78 1.03
N ALA A 78 3.44 -7.51 2.14
CA ALA A 78 2.34 -6.55 2.19
C ALA A 78 2.82 -5.10 2.07
N TRP A 79 4.00 -4.77 2.62
CA TRP A 79 4.63 -3.46 2.43
C TRP A 79 5.03 -3.23 0.98
N LEU A 80 5.69 -4.21 0.35
CA LEU A 80 6.04 -4.13 -1.07
C LEU A 80 4.82 -4.00 -1.98
N LYS A 81 3.72 -4.70 -1.67
CA LYS A 81 2.47 -4.57 -2.43
C LYS A 81 1.78 -3.23 -2.24
N LYS A 82 1.90 -2.61 -1.06
CA LYS A 82 1.29 -1.33 -0.77
C LYS A 82 1.89 -0.21 -1.62
N ASP A 83 3.18 -0.29 -1.91
CA ASP A 83 3.86 0.65 -2.82
C ASP A 83 3.43 0.46 -4.29
N ASP A 84 2.68 -0.59 -4.62
CA ASP A 84 2.15 -0.87 -5.96
C ASP A 84 0.61 -0.80 -6.04
N GLU A 85 -0.10 -0.56 -4.93
CA GLU A 85 -1.55 -0.40 -4.95
C GLU A 85 -1.89 1.00 -5.45
N THR A 86 -2.01 1.12 -6.78
CA THR A 86 -2.45 2.36 -7.41
C THR A 86 -3.95 2.49 -7.35
N GLU A 87 -4.42 3.66 -6.94
CA GLU A 87 -5.81 4.06 -7.12
C GLU A 87 -5.97 4.76 -8.47
N LYS A 88 -7.16 4.60 -9.06
CA LYS A 88 -7.47 5.16 -10.37
C LYS A 88 -8.31 6.41 -10.22
N PHE A 89 -7.76 7.55 -10.60
CA PHE A 89 -8.40 8.86 -10.54
C PHE A 89 -8.75 9.38 -11.92
N GLU A 90 -9.77 10.23 -11.97
CA GLU A 90 -10.12 10.98 -13.17
C GLU A 90 -9.76 12.46 -13.03
N ILE A 91 -9.04 13.00 -14.01
CA ILE A 91 -8.80 14.43 -14.15
C ILE A 91 -9.74 14.94 -15.25
N LEU A 92 -10.64 15.84 -14.87
CA LEU A 92 -11.48 16.60 -15.79
C LEU A 92 -10.81 17.93 -16.09
N LEU A 93 -10.31 18.05 -17.32
CA LEU A 93 -9.55 19.19 -17.78
C LEU A 93 -10.42 20.12 -18.64
N LYS A 94 -10.41 21.42 -18.33
CA LYS A 94 -10.89 22.53 -19.19
C LYS A 94 -9.70 23.27 -19.79
N GLY A 95 -9.90 23.99 -20.90
CA GLY A 95 -8.80 24.67 -21.61
C GLY A 95 -7.96 23.74 -22.48
N ALA A 96 -8.48 22.54 -22.81
CA ALA A 96 -7.77 21.54 -23.61
C ALA A 96 -7.74 21.87 -25.12
N GLY A 97 -8.38 22.98 -25.54
CA GLY A 97 -8.38 23.43 -26.93
C GLY A 97 -7.01 23.88 -27.43
N ASN A 98 -6.12 24.30 -26.52
CA ASN A 98 -4.71 24.44 -26.83
C ASN A 98 -4.01 23.08 -26.73
N LEU A 99 -3.88 22.41 -27.88
CA LEU A 99 -3.30 21.07 -27.97
C LEU A 99 -1.86 21.01 -27.42
N ALA A 100 -1.06 22.07 -27.58
CA ALA A 100 0.30 22.11 -27.09
C ALA A 100 0.34 22.07 -25.55
N ASN A 101 -0.49 22.89 -24.90
CA ASN A 101 -0.60 22.92 -23.44
C ASN A 101 -1.14 21.59 -22.90
N PHE A 102 -2.13 21.00 -23.57
CA PHE A 102 -2.66 19.68 -23.20
C PHE A 102 -1.58 18.59 -23.25
N VAL A 103 -0.80 18.54 -24.34
CA VAL A 103 0.28 17.55 -24.49
C VAL A 103 1.36 17.75 -23.42
N MET A 104 1.74 18.99 -23.13
CA MET A 104 2.68 19.32 -22.06
C MET A 104 2.16 18.89 -20.68
N PHE A 105 0.91 19.21 -20.36
CA PHE A 105 0.26 18.79 -19.11
C PHE A 105 0.27 17.27 -18.96
N ARG A 106 -0.14 16.54 -20.01
CA ARG A 106 -0.13 15.06 -20.01
C ARG A 106 1.28 14.50 -19.79
N ARG A 107 2.29 15.06 -20.46
CA ARG A 107 3.68 14.61 -20.29
C ARG A 107 4.18 14.86 -18.86
N MET A 108 3.85 16.02 -18.30
CA MET A 108 4.20 16.38 -16.93
C MET A 108 3.56 15.42 -15.92
N LEU A 109 2.31 14.98 -16.10
CA LEU A 109 1.68 13.98 -15.23
C LEU A 109 2.54 12.71 -15.12
N SER A 110 3.12 12.24 -16.22
CA SER A 110 3.99 11.06 -16.23
C SER A 110 5.34 11.28 -15.52
N THR A 111 5.68 12.50 -15.13
CA THR A 111 6.90 12.84 -14.35
C THR A 111 6.63 13.03 -12.86
N ILE A 112 5.38 12.90 -12.43
CA ILE A 112 5.01 12.99 -11.01
C ILE A 112 5.35 11.65 -10.35
N GLU A 113 6.12 11.71 -9.27
CA GLU A 113 6.40 10.53 -8.44
C GLU A 113 5.07 9.95 -7.91
N GLY A 114 4.91 8.62 -8.05
CA GLY A 114 3.67 7.93 -7.70
C GLY A 114 2.71 7.72 -8.87
N VAL A 115 2.84 8.44 -9.99
CA VAL A 115 2.05 8.18 -11.20
C VAL A 115 2.61 6.97 -11.95
N LYS A 116 1.81 5.91 -12.09
CA LYS A 116 2.19 4.68 -12.82
C LYS A 116 1.66 4.64 -14.25
N PHE A 117 0.47 5.19 -14.48
CA PHE A 117 -0.15 5.14 -15.79
C PHE A 117 -1.02 6.38 -16.06
N VAL A 118 -1.00 6.86 -17.30
CA VAL A 118 -1.77 8.03 -17.74
C VAL A 118 -2.45 7.72 -19.07
N GLN A 119 -3.78 7.77 -19.08
CA GLN A 119 -4.60 7.47 -20.25
C GLN A 119 -5.59 8.59 -20.55
N VAL A 120 -5.64 9.03 -21.80
CA VAL A 120 -6.71 9.94 -22.25
C VAL A 120 -7.96 9.11 -22.53
N LYS A 121 -9.04 9.35 -21.78
CA LYS A 121 -10.34 8.67 -21.96
C LYS A 121 -11.20 9.37 -23.00
N ALA A 122 -11.19 10.70 -22.98
CA ALA A 122 -11.95 11.51 -23.92
C ALA A 122 -11.23 12.83 -24.20
N LEU A 123 -11.33 13.29 -25.45
CA LEU A 123 -10.87 14.61 -25.88
C LEU A 123 -11.97 15.26 -26.73
N LYS A 124 -12.39 16.45 -26.34
CA LYS A 124 -13.34 17.32 -27.02
C LYS A 124 -12.67 18.68 -27.28
N SER A 125 -13.31 19.55 -28.05
CA SER A 125 -12.70 20.81 -28.52
C SER A 125 -12.07 21.68 -27.44
N ASP A 126 -12.57 21.67 -26.20
CA ASP A 126 -11.96 22.42 -25.08
C ASP A 126 -11.88 21.62 -23.76
N LYS A 127 -12.25 20.34 -23.78
CA LYS A 127 -12.31 19.51 -22.57
C LYS A 127 -11.62 18.18 -22.79
N ALA A 128 -10.91 17.71 -21.78
CA ALA A 128 -10.34 16.37 -21.79
C ALA A 128 -10.66 15.63 -20.49
N THR A 129 -10.78 14.32 -20.58
CA THR A 129 -10.85 13.42 -19.42
C THR A 129 -9.63 12.52 -19.47
N ILE A 130 -8.81 12.58 -18.41
CA ILE A 130 -7.60 11.78 -18.26
C ILE A 130 -7.80 10.84 -17.08
N SER A 131 -7.53 9.55 -17.26
CA SER A 131 -7.40 8.61 -16.16
C SER A 131 -5.93 8.54 -15.72
N VAL A 132 -5.70 8.57 -14.42
CA VAL A 132 -4.37 8.44 -13.83
C VAL A 132 -4.40 7.32 -12.79
N ASP A 133 -3.48 6.37 -12.90
CA ASP A 133 -3.24 5.38 -11.86
C ASP A 133 -2.10 5.91 -10.98
N PHE A 134 -2.40 6.18 -9.70
CA PHE A 134 -1.53 6.90 -8.77
C PHE A 134 -1.38 6.16 -7.44
N ILE A 135 -0.17 6.11 -6.89
CA ILE A 135 0.08 5.63 -5.54
C ILE A 135 -0.17 6.78 -4.56
N GLY A 136 -1.28 6.70 -3.83
CA GLY A 136 -1.69 7.72 -2.87
C GLY A 136 -3.08 8.25 -3.17
N THR A 137 -3.39 9.40 -2.59
CA THR A 137 -4.71 10.04 -2.65
C THR A 137 -4.79 11.10 -3.74
N THR A 138 -6.03 11.43 -4.14
CA THR A 138 -6.32 12.56 -5.03
C THR A 138 -5.73 13.89 -4.52
N GLN A 139 -5.73 14.12 -3.20
CA GLN A 139 -5.17 15.31 -2.57
C GLN A 139 -3.64 15.37 -2.68
N GLU A 140 -2.95 14.25 -2.52
CA GLU A 140 -1.49 14.16 -2.71
C GLU A 140 -1.11 14.40 -4.18
N LEU A 141 -1.91 13.88 -5.13
CA LEU A 141 -1.73 14.18 -6.56
C LEU A 141 -1.93 15.67 -6.85
N ALA A 142 -2.96 16.30 -6.28
CA ALA A 142 -3.20 17.74 -6.42
C ALA A 142 -2.04 18.57 -5.84
N ALA A 143 -1.51 18.21 -4.68
CA ALA A 143 -0.36 18.86 -4.08
C ALA A 143 0.90 18.71 -4.95
N ALA A 144 1.16 17.51 -5.47
CA ALA A 144 2.28 17.27 -6.37
C ALA A 144 2.18 18.06 -7.68
N LEU A 145 0.96 18.26 -8.21
CA LEU A 145 0.70 19.11 -9.37
C LEU A 145 1.01 20.58 -9.10
N MET A 146 0.70 21.09 -7.92
CA MET A 146 0.99 22.48 -7.53
C MET A 146 2.49 22.77 -7.43
N LEU A 147 3.32 21.75 -7.20
CA LEU A 147 4.78 21.87 -7.17
C LEU A 147 5.42 21.91 -8.58
N LYS A 148 4.62 21.75 -9.63
CA LYS A 148 5.11 21.75 -11.01
C LYS A 148 4.95 23.13 -11.62
N ALA A 149 6.05 23.65 -12.16
CA ALA A 149 6.05 24.87 -12.95
C ALA A 149 5.77 24.56 -14.42
N PHE A 150 4.98 25.43 -15.06
CA PHE A 150 4.66 25.37 -16.47
C PHE A 150 5.06 26.71 -17.09
N GLU A 151 5.86 26.68 -18.17
CA GLU A 151 6.41 27.91 -18.76
C GLU A 151 5.37 28.66 -19.62
N SER A 152 4.49 27.94 -20.31
CA SER A 152 3.58 28.47 -21.33
C SER A 152 2.11 28.53 -20.91
N PHE A 153 1.79 28.05 -19.70
CA PHE A 153 0.44 28.09 -19.11
C PHE A 153 0.55 27.96 -17.59
N GLY A 154 -0.55 28.16 -16.88
CA GLY A 154 -0.73 27.78 -15.48
C GLY A 154 -1.85 26.75 -15.34
N ILE A 155 -1.98 26.18 -14.14
CA ILE A 155 -3.10 25.30 -13.80
C ILE A 155 -3.92 25.92 -12.67
N ASN A 156 -5.23 25.76 -12.73
CA ASN A 156 -6.15 26.07 -11.64
C ASN A 156 -6.91 24.81 -11.24
N ILE A 157 -6.62 24.31 -10.04
CA ILE A 157 -7.33 23.17 -9.45
C ILE A 157 -8.50 23.74 -8.63
N TYR A 158 -9.72 23.61 -9.15
CA TYR A 158 -10.90 24.22 -8.53
C TYR A 158 -11.81 23.24 -7.80
N ASP A 159 -11.56 21.93 -7.95
CA ASP A 159 -12.30 20.89 -7.23
C ASP A 159 -11.44 19.63 -7.06
N VAL A 160 -11.46 19.08 -5.85
CA VAL A 160 -10.71 17.88 -5.44
C VAL A 160 -11.66 17.01 -4.63
N SER A 161 -12.01 15.86 -5.19
CA SER A 161 -12.86 14.84 -4.57
C SER A 161 -12.12 13.52 -4.45
N ASP A 162 -12.63 12.54 -3.70
CA ASP A 162 -11.93 11.29 -3.43
C ASP A 162 -11.39 10.60 -4.70
N ASN A 163 -12.13 10.67 -5.81
CA ASN A 163 -11.80 9.93 -7.04
C ASN A 163 -11.67 10.79 -8.31
N GLN A 164 -11.74 12.12 -8.18
CA GLN A 164 -11.73 13.05 -9.31
C GLN A 164 -11.10 14.39 -8.96
N LEU A 165 -10.28 14.92 -9.88
CA LEU A 165 -9.77 16.29 -9.86
C LEU A 165 -10.38 17.08 -11.03
N LYS A 166 -10.75 18.33 -10.78
CA LYS A 166 -11.14 19.25 -11.85
C LYS A 166 -10.11 20.37 -11.96
N ILE A 167 -9.56 20.49 -13.17
CA ILE A 167 -8.45 21.38 -13.47
C ILE A 167 -8.79 22.22 -14.69
N GLU A 168 -8.37 23.47 -14.68
CA GLU A 168 -8.41 24.36 -15.83
C GLU A 168 -6.99 24.75 -16.23
N LEU A 169 -6.68 24.64 -17.52
CA LEU A 169 -5.45 25.17 -18.09
C LEU A 169 -5.64 26.65 -18.38
N ILE A 170 -4.81 27.50 -17.76
CA ILE A 170 -4.85 28.95 -17.90
C ILE A 170 -3.72 29.37 -18.81
N GLY A 171 -4.01 29.97 -19.96
CA GLY A 171 -2.97 30.50 -20.85
C GLY A 171 -2.26 31.73 -20.24
N SER A 172 -0.95 31.88 -20.47
CA SER A 172 -0.13 32.96 -19.92
C SER A 172 -0.58 34.39 -20.30
N GLN A 173 -1.51 34.57 -21.25
CA GLN A 173 -2.07 35.87 -21.63
C GLN A 173 -3.23 36.36 -20.74
N SER A 174 -3.82 35.50 -19.93
CA SER A 174 -4.96 35.86 -19.06
C SER A 174 -4.56 36.49 -17.71
N GLN A 175 -3.27 36.79 -17.52
CA GLN A 175 -2.74 37.50 -16.35
C GLN A 175 -2.59 39.02 -16.54
N LEU A 176 -2.99 39.59 -17.69
CA LEU A 176 -2.84 41.02 -17.99
C LEU A 176 -4.14 41.84 -17.92
N ASP A 177 -5.29 41.22 -17.63
CA ASP A 177 -6.59 41.91 -17.55
C ASP A 177 -7.15 41.93 -16.11
N GLN A 178 -6.36 42.40 -15.13
CA GLN A 178 -6.85 42.86 -13.83
C GLN A 178 -6.19 44.17 -13.42
#